data_AF-A0A2I0CWU4-F1
#
_entry.id   AF-A0A2I0CWU4-F1
#
_cell.length_a   1.000
_cell.length_b   1.000
_cell.length_c   1.000
_cell.angle_alpha   90.00
_cell.angle_beta   90.00
_cell.angle_gamma   90.00
#
_symmetry.space_group_name_H-M   'P 1'
#
loop_
_entity.id
_entity.type
_entity.pdbx_description
1 polymer ?
#
loop_
_entity_poly.entity_id
_entity_poly.type
_entity_poly.pdbx_seq_one_letter_code
_entity_poly.pdbx_strand_id
1 'polypeptide(L)'
;MVRDSRTVIFSDVHLGTTICNRVAFRQFVSWLASDPPDRLVIAGDLLDFWRRSNAQVLVENREDLAQLFGIDCEIDYVIGNHDYAIWDIADRNGKDVLWPGDFRIVRDLRFSCGSHSYYVTHGYDLDVAVTMEGLPLKNYEAFAAAMCRADDTLGGLASLLWDAVSISGSGISWIRQMVAAKPRGDDEYRAS
;
A
#
# COMPACT_ATOMS: atom_id res chain seq x y z
N MET A 1 -13.81 34.44 9.32
CA MET A 1 -13.14 33.96 8.10
C MET A 1 -13.31 32.46 8.07
N VAL A 2 -13.94 31.91 7.04
CA VAL A 2 -13.91 30.45 6.81
C VAL A 2 -12.47 30.16 6.38
N ARG A 3 -11.73 29.36 7.15
CA ARG A 3 -10.44 28.86 6.67
C ARG A 3 -10.74 27.88 5.55
N ASP A 4 -10.08 28.03 4.41
CA ASP A 4 -10.09 27.00 3.38
C ASP A 4 -9.48 25.73 3.97
N SER A 5 -10.25 24.64 3.96
CA SER A 5 -9.76 23.35 4.45
C SER A 5 -8.76 22.78 3.46
N ARG A 6 -7.54 22.49 3.92
CA ARG A 6 -6.45 21.96 3.11
C ARG A 6 -6.40 20.44 3.24
N THR A 7 -6.65 19.75 2.14
CA THR A 7 -6.46 18.30 2.02
C THR A 7 -5.26 18.00 1.13
N VAL A 8 -4.40 17.09 1.56
CA VAL A 8 -3.30 16.55 0.74
C VAL A 8 -3.56 15.07 0.48
N ILE A 9 -3.40 14.63 -0.77
CA ILE A 9 -3.58 13.24 -1.19
C ILE A 9 -2.30 12.77 -1.89
N PHE A 10 -1.79 11.59 -1.55
CA PHE A 10 -0.65 10.96 -2.22
C PHE A 10 -0.77 9.43 -2.18
N SER A 11 -0.08 8.73 -3.08
CA SER A 11 -0.09 7.25 -3.19
C SER A 11 1.28 6.73 -3.65
N ASP A 12 1.43 5.40 -3.72
CA ASP A 12 2.50 4.71 -4.47
C ASP A 12 3.92 5.10 -4.05
N VAL A 13 4.14 5.24 -2.75
CA VAL A 13 5.48 5.52 -2.21
C VAL A 13 6.35 4.27 -2.23
N HIS A 14 5.74 3.09 -2.00
CA HIS A 14 6.41 1.78 -2.00
C HIS A 14 7.66 1.74 -1.10
N LEU A 15 7.54 2.25 0.13
CA LEU A 15 8.57 2.15 1.16
C LEU A 15 8.96 0.68 1.39
N GLY A 16 10.26 0.41 1.41
CA GLY A 16 10.78 -0.97 1.43
C GLY A 16 11.19 -1.50 0.06
N THR A 17 11.12 -0.71 -1.01
CA THR A 17 11.68 -1.04 -2.33
C THR A 17 12.90 -0.20 -2.67
N THR A 18 13.74 -0.69 -3.58
CA THR A 18 14.88 0.07 -4.14
C THR A 18 14.45 1.18 -5.09
N ILE A 19 13.21 1.12 -5.62
CA ILE A 19 12.66 2.14 -6.52
C ILE A 19 12.06 3.33 -5.76
N CYS A 20 11.83 3.19 -4.45
CA CYS A 20 11.32 4.26 -3.61
C CYS A 20 12.30 5.44 -3.55
N ASN A 21 11.85 6.64 -3.93
CA ASN A 21 12.60 7.87 -3.70
C ASN A 21 12.43 8.34 -2.24
N ARG A 22 13.06 7.61 -1.31
CA ARG A 22 12.95 7.86 0.14
C ARG A 22 13.40 9.28 0.53
N VAL A 23 14.36 9.86 -0.18
CA VAL A 23 14.83 11.23 0.08
C VAL A 23 13.71 12.24 -0.20
N ALA A 24 13.05 12.14 -1.36
CA ALA A 24 11.92 13.01 -1.70
C ALA A 24 10.75 12.80 -0.74
N PHE A 25 10.46 11.56 -0.36
CA PHE A 25 9.42 11.24 0.61
C PHE A 25 9.67 11.92 1.96
N ARG A 26 10.90 11.83 2.50
CA ARG A 26 11.27 12.50 3.77
C ARG A 26 11.16 14.01 3.69
N GLN A 27 11.56 14.61 2.56
CA GLN A 27 11.39 16.04 2.33
C GLN A 27 9.91 16.44 2.30
N PHE A 28 9.07 15.65 1.65
CA PHE A 28 7.62 15.84 1.62
C PHE A 28 6.99 15.74 3.02
N VAL A 29 7.35 14.72 3.81
CA VAL A 29 6.88 14.57 5.20
C VAL A 29 7.33 15.75 6.06
N SER A 30 8.58 16.21 5.92
CA SER A 30 9.07 17.40 6.64
C SER A 30 8.31 18.67 6.25
N TRP A 31 7.95 18.82 4.96
CA TRP A 31 7.13 19.94 4.50
C TRP A 31 5.71 19.87 5.09
N LEU A 32 5.08 18.69 5.09
CA LEU A 32 3.78 18.49 5.75
C LEU A 32 3.85 18.83 7.23
N ALA A 33 4.88 18.38 7.95
CA ALA A 33 5.04 18.68 9.37
C ALA A 33 5.23 20.18 9.67
N SER A 34 5.83 20.93 8.74
CA SER A 34 6.03 22.39 8.90
C SER A 34 4.76 23.23 8.71
N ASP A 35 3.82 22.73 7.91
CA ASP A 35 2.51 23.35 7.66
C ASP A 35 1.46 22.23 7.49
N PRO A 36 1.01 21.62 8.62
CA PRO A 36 0.11 20.47 8.60
C PRO A 36 -1.19 20.75 7.86
N PRO A 37 -1.63 19.86 6.95
CA PRO A 37 -2.95 19.98 6.35
C PRO A 37 -4.03 19.66 7.40
N ASP A 38 -5.28 20.03 7.14
CA ASP A 38 -6.39 19.56 7.99
C ASP A 38 -6.63 18.05 7.79
N ARG A 39 -6.39 17.57 6.57
CA ARG A 39 -6.56 16.16 6.19
C ARG A 39 -5.42 15.66 5.31
N LEU A 40 -4.93 14.47 5.62
CA LEU A 40 -3.98 13.72 4.81
C LEU A 40 -4.61 12.40 4.37
N VAL A 41 -4.69 12.19 3.06
CA VAL A 41 -5.19 10.94 2.48
C VAL A 41 -4.03 10.18 1.85
N ILE A 42 -3.75 9.00 2.39
CA ILE A 42 -2.78 8.04 1.85
C ILE A 42 -3.58 7.10 0.94
N ALA A 43 -3.50 7.30 -0.36
CA ALA A 43 -4.24 6.56 -1.38
C ALA A 43 -3.55 5.25 -1.78
N GLY A 44 -3.11 4.48 -0.78
CA GLY A 44 -2.57 3.13 -0.94
C GLY A 44 -1.09 3.07 -1.30
N ASP A 45 -0.55 1.87 -1.14
CA ASP A 45 0.81 1.46 -1.50
C ASP A 45 1.89 2.38 -0.89
N LEU A 46 1.71 2.74 0.39
CA LEU A 46 2.72 3.45 1.17
C LEU A 46 3.94 2.54 1.43
N LEU A 47 3.68 1.30 1.80
CA LEU A 47 4.68 0.26 2.05
C LEU A 47 4.51 -0.84 1.00
N ASP A 48 5.62 -1.47 0.61
CA ASP A 48 5.58 -2.64 -0.27
C ASP A 48 5.74 -3.93 0.53
N PHE A 49 4.63 -4.66 0.70
CA PHE A 49 4.59 -5.96 1.36
C PHE A 49 4.67 -7.15 0.40
N TRP A 50 4.70 -6.92 -0.91
CA TRP A 50 4.76 -8.02 -1.85
C TRP A 50 6.10 -8.73 -1.79
N ARG A 51 6.07 -10.05 -1.53
CA ARG A 51 7.25 -10.93 -1.53
C ARG A 51 8.32 -10.55 -0.51
N ARG A 52 7.93 -9.90 0.59
CA ARG A 52 8.82 -9.50 1.68
C ARG A 52 8.23 -9.87 3.03
N SER A 53 9.09 -10.01 4.03
CA SER A 53 8.63 -10.13 5.41
C SER A 53 7.98 -8.82 5.88
N ASN A 54 6.67 -8.86 6.18
CA ASN A 54 5.92 -7.68 6.64
C ASN A 54 6.52 -7.04 7.89
N ALA A 55 7.01 -7.86 8.83
CA ALA A 55 7.67 -7.37 10.04
C ALA A 55 8.96 -6.61 9.71
N GLN A 56 9.76 -7.12 8.79
CA GLN A 56 10.99 -6.47 8.36
C GLN A 56 10.70 -5.12 7.68
N VAL A 57 9.71 -5.07 6.78
CA VAL A 57 9.30 -3.82 6.10
C VAL A 57 8.86 -2.76 7.12
N LEU A 58 8.07 -3.14 8.14
CA LEU A 58 7.65 -2.22 9.20
C LEU A 58 8.84 -1.72 10.04
N VAL A 59 9.75 -2.61 10.43
CA VAL A 59 10.93 -2.25 11.24
C VAL A 59 11.89 -1.34 10.47
N GLU A 60 12.16 -1.65 9.20
CA GLU A 60 13.03 -0.87 8.31
C GLU A 60 12.52 0.56 8.07
N ASN A 61 11.19 0.76 8.10
CA ASN A 61 10.55 2.03 7.79
C ASN A 61 9.97 2.75 9.03
N ARG A 62 10.22 2.23 10.23
CA ARG A 62 9.58 2.74 11.48
C ARG A 62 9.75 4.24 11.70
N GLU A 63 10.90 4.82 11.35
CA GLU A 63 11.20 6.24 11.57
C GLU A 63 10.46 7.13 10.57
N ASP A 64 10.30 6.66 9.34
CA ASP A 64 9.55 7.34 8.28
C ASP A 64 8.05 7.32 8.60
N LEU A 65 7.55 6.17 9.06
CA LEU A 65 6.16 6.01 9.49
C LEU A 65 5.85 6.84 10.74
N ALA A 66 6.74 6.85 11.74
CA ALA A 66 6.55 7.63 12.96
C ALA A 66 6.48 9.14 12.67
N GLN A 67 7.28 9.64 11.72
CA GLN A 67 7.21 11.05 11.30
C GLN A 67 5.92 11.35 10.55
N LEU A 68 5.49 10.48 9.64
CA LEU A 68 4.25 10.66 8.88
C LEU A 68 3.00 10.65 9.77
N PHE A 69 2.84 9.60 10.58
CA PHE A 69 1.67 9.44 11.45
C PHE A 69 1.72 10.33 12.71
N GLY A 70 2.85 11.00 12.96
CA GLY A 70 3.00 12.00 14.01
C GLY A 70 2.58 13.41 13.60
N ILE A 71 2.19 13.64 12.34
CA ILE A 71 1.69 14.93 11.87
C ILE A 71 0.30 15.17 12.47
N ASP A 72 0.09 16.34 13.07
CA ASP A 72 -1.17 16.76 13.68
C ASP A 72 -2.22 17.08 12.62
N CYS A 73 -2.82 16.04 12.04
CA CYS A 73 -3.88 16.12 11.03
C CYS A 73 -4.77 14.87 11.05
N GLU A 74 -5.95 14.95 10.43
CA GLU A 74 -6.79 13.77 10.22
C GLU A 74 -6.19 12.90 9.10
N ILE A 75 -5.87 11.64 9.39
CA ILE A 75 -5.26 10.73 8.41
C ILE A 75 -6.26 9.66 7.96
N ASP A 76 -6.54 9.59 6.67
CA ASP A 76 -7.25 8.48 6.03
C ASP A 76 -6.28 7.64 5.20
N TYR A 77 -6.20 6.35 5.47
CA TYR A 77 -5.44 5.37 4.72
C TYR A 77 -6.39 4.53 3.85
N VAL A 78 -6.42 4.80 2.55
CA VAL A 78 -7.12 3.98 1.57
C VAL A 78 -6.18 2.84 1.15
N ILE A 79 -6.59 1.58 1.29
CA ILE A 79 -5.71 0.45 0.98
C ILE A 79 -5.48 0.29 -0.53
N GLY A 80 -4.22 0.05 -0.91
CA GLY A 80 -3.83 -0.40 -2.24
C GLY A 80 -3.65 -1.91 -2.33
N ASN A 81 -3.22 -2.40 -3.49
CA ASN A 81 -3.01 -3.85 -3.69
C ASN A 81 -1.75 -4.38 -2.98
N HIS A 82 -0.83 -3.53 -2.54
CA HIS A 82 0.31 -3.95 -1.71
C HIS A 82 -0.03 -3.94 -0.21
N ASP A 83 -1.19 -3.41 0.18
CA ASP A 83 -1.53 -3.15 1.59
C ASP A 83 -2.41 -4.22 2.26
N TYR A 84 -2.64 -5.37 1.62
CA TYR A 84 -3.51 -6.42 2.20
C TYR A 84 -3.06 -6.90 3.58
N ALA A 85 -1.75 -6.83 3.86
CA ALA A 85 -1.22 -7.08 5.20
C ALA A 85 -1.67 -6.03 6.23
N ILE A 86 -1.69 -4.75 5.88
CA ILE A 86 -2.19 -3.66 6.74
C ILE A 86 -3.67 -3.91 7.04
N TRP A 87 -4.47 -4.19 6.01
CA TRP A 87 -5.90 -4.47 6.16
C TRP A 87 -6.13 -5.66 7.11
N ASP A 88 -5.46 -6.78 6.87
CA ASP A 88 -5.60 -8.00 7.69
C ASP A 88 -5.17 -7.77 9.15
N ILE A 89 -4.09 -7.00 9.40
CA ILE A 89 -3.61 -6.71 10.76
C ILE A 89 -4.60 -5.80 11.49
N ALA A 90 -5.07 -4.75 10.82
CA ALA A 90 -6.00 -3.79 11.40
C ALA A 90 -7.35 -4.43 11.74
N ASP A 91 -7.86 -5.30 10.87
CA ASP A 91 -9.11 -6.04 11.07
C ASP A 91 -9.03 -7.00 12.27
N ARG A 92 -7.89 -7.70 12.43
CA ARG A 92 -7.73 -8.73 13.47
C ARG A 92 -7.34 -8.18 14.84
N ASN A 93 -6.45 -7.19 14.86
CA ASN A 93 -5.78 -6.73 16.09
C ASN A 93 -6.12 -5.28 16.46
N GLY A 94 -6.86 -4.58 15.60
CA GLY A 94 -7.07 -3.15 15.70
C GLY A 94 -5.93 -2.36 15.04
N LYS A 95 -6.29 -1.23 14.43
CA LYS A 95 -5.36 -0.35 13.73
C LYS A 95 -4.21 0.17 14.61
N ASP A 96 -4.45 0.33 15.91
CA ASP A 96 -3.49 0.93 16.85
C ASP A 96 -2.24 0.06 17.05
N VAL A 97 -2.29 -1.21 16.64
CA VAL A 97 -1.12 -2.12 16.61
C VAL A 97 -0.14 -1.75 15.49
N LEU A 98 -0.62 -1.14 14.40
CA LEU A 98 0.24 -0.67 13.32
C LEU A 98 0.91 0.65 13.71
N TRP A 99 0.10 1.64 14.05
CA TRP A 99 0.54 2.99 14.41
C TRP A 99 -0.39 3.54 15.50
N PRO A 100 0.12 4.31 16.47
CA PRO A 100 -0.74 5.05 17.39
C PRO A 100 -1.34 6.28 16.69
N GLY A 101 -2.55 6.69 17.09
CA GLY A 101 -3.14 7.97 16.67
C GLY A 101 -4.53 7.84 16.05
N ASP A 102 -5.08 8.99 15.64
CA ASP A 102 -6.40 9.08 15.04
C ASP A 102 -6.30 9.02 13.52
N PHE A 103 -6.31 7.80 12.99
CA PHE A 103 -6.34 7.53 11.56
C PHE A 103 -7.35 6.44 11.24
N ARG A 104 -7.76 6.35 9.99
CA ARG A 104 -8.76 5.42 9.50
C ARG A 104 -8.15 4.56 8.40
N ILE A 105 -8.42 3.26 8.39
CA ILE A 105 -8.07 2.38 7.28
C ILE A 105 -9.37 2.01 6.55
N VAL A 106 -9.45 2.30 5.25
CA VAL A 106 -10.65 2.13 4.43
C VAL A 106 -10.31 1.54 3.07
N ARG A 107 -11.29 0.99 2.36
CA ARG A 107 -11.13 0.52 0.96
C ARG A 107 -11.28 1.62 -0.06
N ASP A 108 -12.16 2.56 0.25
CA ASP A 108 -12.43 3.76 -0.52
C ASP A 108 -12.83 4.87 0.44
N LEU A 109 -12.63 6.12 0.02
CA LEU A 109 -12.95 7.30 0.82
C LEU A 109 -13.85 8.24 0.04
N ARG A 110 -14.93 8.68 0.67
CA ARG A 110 -15.77 9.78 0.20
C ARG A 110 -15.74 10.90 1.20
N PHE A 111 -15.45 12.11 0.74
CA PHE A 111 -15.48 13.30 1.58
C PHE A 111 -15.91 14.52 0.76
N SER A 112 -16.23 15.61 1.44
CA SER A 112 -16.55 16.89 0.80
C SER A 112 -15.64 17.99 1.34
N CYS A 113 -15.20 18.87 0.46
CA CYS A 113 -14.46 20.08 0.80
C CYS A 113 -15.13 21.27 0.13
N GLY A 114 -15.71 22.15 0.94
CA GLY A 114 -16.58 23.23 0.46
C GLY A 114 -17.77 22.67 -0.33
N SER A 115 -17.93 23.11 -1.58
CA SER A 115 -19.00 22.67 -2.48
C SER A 115 -18.64 21.45 -3.34
N HIS A 116 -17.45 20.87 -3.17
CA HIS A 116 -16.96 19.77 -3.98
C HIS A 116 -17.00 18.47 -3.18
N SER A 117 -17.37 17.38 -3.85
CA SER A 117 -17.29 16.02 -3.31
C SER A 117 -16.22 15.23 -4.03
N TYR A 118 -15.48 14.43 -3.27
CA TYR A 118 -14.35 13.63 -3.74
C TYR A 118 -14.60 12.16 -3.45
N TYR A 119 -14.14 11.31 -4.36
CA TYR A 119 -14.07 9.86 -4.20
C TYR A 119 -12.63 9.43 -4.44
N VAL A 120 -12.05 8.73 -3.47
CA VAL A 120 -10.68 8.24 -3.53
C VAL A 120 -10.69 6.72 -3.44
N THR A 121 -10.04 6.08 -4.40
CA THR A 121 -9.71 4.65 -4.46
C THR A 121 -8.26 4.54 -4.90
N HIS A 122 -7.59 3.42 -4.62
CA HIS A 122 -6.22 3.20 -5.08
C HIS A 122 -6.14 3.08 -6.62
N GLY A 123 -7.07 2.34 -7.24
CA GLY A 123 -7.22 2.30 -8.70
C GLY A 123 -6.78 1.00 -9.40
N TYR A 124 -6.24 0.00 -8.69
CA TYR A 124 -5.86 -1.29 -9.29
C TYR A 124 -7.04 -2.04 -9.93
N ASP A 125 -8.27 -1.74 -9.51
CA ASP A 125 -9.50 -2.27 -10.10
C ASP A 125 -9.69 -1.83 -11.56
N LEU A 126 -9.31 -0.59 -11.88
CA LEU A 126 -9.30 -0.08 -13.25
C LEU A 126 -8.21 -0.76 -14.09
N ASP A 127 -7.02 -0.95 -13.52
CA ASP A 127 -5.93 -1.64 -14.22
C ASP A 127 -6.31 -3.08 -14.56
N VAL A 128 -6.92 -3.82 -13.63
CA VAL A 128 -7.44 -5.16 -13.89
C VAL A 128 -8.51 -5.14 -14.97
N ALA A 129 -9.45 -4.19 -14.91
CA ALA A 129 -10.53 -4.08 -15.89
C ALA A 129 -10.03 -3.79 -17.32
N VAL A 130 -8.97 -2.99 -17.46
CA VAL A 130 -8.45 -2.55 -18.77
C VAL A 130 -7.37 -3.47 -19.32
N THR A 131 -6.50 -4.01 -18.46
CA THR A 131 -5.29 -4.74 -18.90
C THR A 131 -5.42 -6.25 -18.77
N MET A 132 -6.34 -6.73 -17.93
CA MET A 132 -6.52 -8.16 -17.63
C MET A 132 -7.94 -8.61 -17.98
N GLU A 133 -8.37 -8.32 -19.23
CA GLU A 133 -9.68 -8.70 -19.74
C GLU A 133 -9.99 -10.17 -19.43
N GLY A 134 -11.09 -10.40 -18.70
CA GLY A 134 -11.54 -11.74 -18.32
C GLY A 134 -10.99 -12.28 -16.99
N LEU A 135 -10.10 -11.57 -16.30
CA LEU A 135 -9.72 -11.88 -14.91
C LEU A 135 -10.75 -11.28 -13.95
N PRO A 136 -11.48 -12.08 -13.15
CA PRO A 136 -12.32 -11.54 -12.09
C PRO A 136 -11.49 -10.78 -11.06
N LEU A 137 -11.92 -9.56 -10.69
CA LEU A 137 -11.20 -8.71 -9.72
C LEU A 137 -10.85 -9.46 -8.43
N LYS A 138 -11.78 -10.25 -7.88
CA LYS A 138 -11.56 -11.09 -6.70
C LYS A 138 -10.35 -12.03 -6.80
N ASN A 139 -10.01 -12.48 -8.00
CA ASN A 139 -8.88 -13.37 -8.21
C ASN A 139 -7.57 -12.58 -8.18
N TYR A 140 -7.57 -11.34 -8.69
CA TYR A 140 -6.45 -10.42 -8.54
C TYR A 140 -6.25 -10.01 -7.07
N GLU A 141 -7.33 -9.69 -6.35
CA GLU A 141 -7.29 -9.41 -4.92
C GLU A 141 -6.74 -10.59 -4.12
N ALA A 142 -7.14 -11.82 -4.45
CA ALA A 142 -6.60 -13.04 -3.83
C ALA A 142 -5.10 -13.21 -4.13
N PHE A 143 -4.68 -12.91 -5.36
CA PHE A 143 -3.27 -12.89 -5.74
C PHE A 143 -2.49 -11.84 -4.93
N ALA A 144 -2.99 -10.61 -4.86
CA ALA A 144 -2.38 -9.51 -4.11
C ALA A 144 -2.24 -9.85 -2.61
N ALA A 145 -3.29 -10.41 -2.01
CA ALA A 145 -3.26 -10.88 -0.63
C ALA A 145 -2.25 -12.01 -0.41
N ALA A 146 -2.15 -12.96 -1.34
CA ALA A 146 -1.17 -14.04 -1.28
C ALA A 146 0.27 -13.50 -1.38
N MET A 147 0.48 -12.49 -2.21
CA MET A 147 1.77 -11.82 -2.37
C MET A 147 2.23 -11.11 -1.10
N CYS A 148 1.33 -10.50 -0.32
CA CYS A 148 1.63 -9.93 1.00
C CYS A 148 1.93 -10.97 2.09
N ARG A 149 1.70 -12.27 1.83
CA ARG A 149 1.95 -13.37 2.79
C ARG A 149 3.13 -14.24 2.39
N ALA A 150 3.59 -14.10 1.15
CA ALA A 150 4.69 -14.87 0.65
C ALA A 150 6.00 -14.18 1.07
N ASP A 151 6.81 -14.84 1.88
CA ASP A 151 8.19 -14.40 2.14
C ASP A 151 9.05 -14.55 0.85
N ASP A 152 10.29 -14.07 0.88
CA ASP A 152 11.27 -14.00 -0.23
C ASP A 152 11.54 -15.33 -1.00
N THR A 153 10.93 -16.44 -0.58
CA THR A 153 11.11 -17.76 -1.19
C THR A 153 10.19 -18.01 -2.39
N LEU A 154 10.78 -18.07 -3.59
CA LEU A 154 10.10 -18.33 -4.86
C LEU A 154 9.22 -19.59 -4.88
N GLY A 155 9.60 -20.66 -4.17
CA GLY A 155 8.83 -21.90 -4.10
C GLY A 155 7.56 -21.81 -3.25
N GLY A 156 7.63 -21.08 -2.14
CA GLY A 156 6.46 -20.81 -1.28
C GLY A 156 5.46 -19.90 -1.99
N LEU A 157 5.98 -18.88 -2.70
CA LEU A 157 5.20 -17.97 -3.51
C LEU A 157 4.42 -18.69 -4.62
N ALA A 158 5.06 -19.56 -5.39
CA ALA A 158 4.39 -20.31 -6.46
C ALA A 158 3.26 -21.21 -5.95
N SER A 159 3.42 -21.80 -4.76
CA SER A 159 2.43 -22.68 -4.15
C SER A 159 1.24 -21.88 -3.60
N LEU A 160 1.51 -20.77 -2.88
CA LEU A 160 0.48 -19.85 -2.40
C LEU A 160 -0.35 -19.25 -3.54
N LEU A 161 0.31 -18.90 -4.64
CA LEU A 161 -0.36 -18.37 -5.83
C LEU A 161 -1.19 -19.44 -6.56
N TRP A 162 -0.70 -20.68 -6.61
CA TRP A 162 -1.47 -21.79 -7.19
C TRP A 162 -2.76 -22.07 -6.43
N ASP A 163 -2.70 -22.04 -5.10
CA ASP A 163 -3.86 -22.24 -4.24
C ASP A 163 -4.83 -21.05 -4.29
N ALA A 164 -4.31 -19.81 -4.27
CA ALA A 164 -5.11 -18.58 -4.31
C ALA A 164 -5.79 -18.36 -5.67
N VAL A 165 -5.17 -18.82 -6.75
CA VAL A 165 -5.55 -18.50 -8.13
C VAL A 165 -5.90 -19.76 -8.92
N SER A 166 -6.56 -20.74 -8.29
CA SER A 166 -7.10 -21.94 -8.95
C SER A 166 -8.18 -21.58 -10.00
N ILE A 167 -7.70 -21.01 -11.11
CA ILE A 167 -8.45 -20.56 -12.28
C ILE A 167 -8.26 -21.60 -13.38
N SER A 168 -9.36 -21.95 -14.03
CA SER A 168 -9.40 -22.77 -15.25
C SER A 168 -8.39 -22.30 -16.30
N GLY A 169 -7.42 -23.16 -16.63
CA GLY A 169 -6.75 -23.37 -17.92
C GLY A 169 -6.05 -22.21 -18.64
N SER A 170 -6.67 -21.05 -18.80
CA SER A 170 -6.26 -19.94 -19.67
C SER A 170 -5.73 -18.71 -18.91
N GLY A 171 -5.91 -18.64 -17.58
CA GLY A 171 -5.56 -17.47 -16.76
C GLY A 171 -4.16 -17.45 -16.15
N ILE A 172 -3.25 -18.38 -16.47
CA ILE A 172 -1.97 -18.55 -15.72
C ILE A 172 -0.83 -17.68 -16.29
N SER A 173 -0.95 -17.16 -17.52
CA SER A 173 0.15 -16.46 -18.20
C SER A 173 0.54 -15.13 -17.53
N TRP A 174 -0.43 -14.35 -17.05
CA TRP A 174 -0.15 -13.05 -16.41
C TRP A 174 0.53 -13.23 -15.04
N ILE A 175 0.13 -14.27 -14.28
CA ILE A 175 0.77 -14.64 -13.00
C ILE A 175 2.25 -14.91 -13.24
N ARG A 176 2.60 -15.67 -14.28
CA ARG A 176 4.02 -15.94 -14.60
C ARG A 176 4.80 -14.67 -14.91
N GLN A 177 4.22 -13.70 -15.61
CA GLN A 177 4.87 -12.41 -15.87
C GLN A 177 5.07 -11.61 -14.57
N MET A 178 4.05 -11.50 -13.71
CA MET A 178 4.16 -10.78 -12.44
C MET A 178 5.07 -11.49 -11.43
N VAL A 179 5.15 -12.82 -11.47
CA VAL A 179 6.07 -13.64 -10.67
C VAL A 179 7.52 -13.52 -11.15
N ALA A 180 7.73 -13.50 -12.47
CA ALA A 180 9.06 -13.37 -13.05
C ALA A 180 9.61 -11.94 -13.02
N ALA A 181 8.74 -10.92 -13.00
CA ALA A 181 9.13 -9.52 -12.83
C ALA A 181 9.55 -9.26 -11.37
N LYS A 182 10.78 -9.61 -11.02
CA LYS A 182 11.43 -9.18 -9.78
C LYS A 182 12.16 -7.84 -10.01
N PRO A 183 12.05 -6.83 -9.14
CA PRO A 183 13.06 -5.79 -9.06
C PRO A 183 14.38 -6.44 -8.61
N ARG A 184 15.49 -6.19 -9.32
CA ARG A 184 16.80 -6.65 -8.84
C ARG A 184 17.17 -5.88 -7.58
N GLY A 185 17.61 -6.59 -6.54
CA GLY A 185 18.50 -6.03 -5.51
C GLY A 185 18.11 -6.31 -4.07
N ASP A 186 18.36 -7.53 -3.59
CA ASP A 186 18.28 -7.85 -2.15
C ASP A 186 19.67 -8.10 -1.51
N ASP A 187 20.77 -8.02 -2.28
CA ASP A 187 22.11 -8.37 -1.79
C ASP A 187 22.88 -7.18 -1.17
N GLU A 188 22.40 -5.93 -1.28
CA GLU A 188 23.17 -4.75 -0.87
C GLU A 188 22.87 -4.19 0.54
N TYR A 189 21.86 -4.69 1.26
CA TYR A 189 21.55 -4.17 2.60
C TYR A 189 22.35 -4.83 3.75
N ARG A 190 23.41 -5.60 3.42
CA ARG A 190 24.28 -6.27 4.42
C ARG A 190 25.60 -5.55 4.73
N ALA A 191 25.80 -4.32 4.25
CA ALA A 191 27.01 -3.57 4.57
C ALA A 191 26.80 -2.05 4.64
N SER A 192 26.33 -1.55 5.78
CA SER A 192 26.66 -0.21 6.31
C SER A 192 26.25 -0.08 7.76
#